data_AF-A0A6J1W9Y8-F1
#
_entry.id   AF-A0A6J1W9Y8-F1
#
_cell.length_a   1.000
_cell.length_b   1.000
_cell.length_c   1.000
_cell.angle_alpha   90.00
_cell.angle_beta   90.00
_cell.angle_gamma   90.00
#
_symmetry.space_group_name_H-M   'P 1'
#
loop_
_entity.id
_entity.type
_entity.pdbx_description
1 polymer ?
#
loop_
_entity_poly.entity_id
_entity_poly.type
_entity_poly.pdbx_seq_one_letter_code
_entity_poly.pdbx_strand_id
1 'polypeptide(L)'
;MDTGSPAELSPSTLSPVNHSLDLQPVTYSEPAFWCSIAYYELNQRVGETFHASQPSLTVDGFTDPSNSERFCLGLLSNVNRNATVEMTRRHI
;
A
#
# COMPACT_ATOMS: atom_id res chain seq x y z
N MET A 1 -60.20 19.00 -33.96
CA MET A 1 -60.14 19.95 -32.83
C MET A 1 -59.17 19.31 -31.85
N ASP A 2 -57.87 19.31 -32.11
CA ASP A 2 -56.94 20.45 -32.22
C ASP A 2 -56.98 21.36 -30.99
N THR A 3 -55.96 21.22 -30.15
CA THR A 3 -55.19 22.23 -29.38
C THR A 3 -54.19 21.39 -28.56
N GLY A 4 -52.90 21.29 -28.87
CA GLY A 4 -51.93 22.34 -29.16
C GLY A 4 -50.98 22.42 -27.95
N SER A 5 -49.86 21.70 -27.97
CA SER A 5 -48.72 21.96 -27.07
C SER A 5 -47.61 22.65 -27.89
N PRO A 6 -47.00 23.73 -27.36
CA PRO A 6 -46.16 24.63 -28.14
C PRO A 6 -44.79 24.04 -28.46
N ALA A 7 -44.25 24.55 -29.55
CA ALA A 7 -43.01 24.17 -30.21
C ALA A 7 -41.75 24.40 -29.37
N GLU A 8 -40.82 23.48 -29.62
CA GLU A 8 -39.36 23.56 -29.66
C GLU A 8 -38.62 24.82 -29.17
N LEU A 9 -37.59 24.56 -28.35
CA LEU A 9 -36.27 25.14 -28.56
C LEU A 9 -35.24 24.00 -28.50
N SER A 10 -35.02 23.33 -29.64
CA SER A 10 -33.94 22.36 -29.81
C SER A 10 -32.59 23.09 -29.87
N PRO A 11 -31.61 22.79 -28.99
CA PRO A 11 -30.23 23.12 -29.25
C PRO A 11 -29.72 22.14 -30.30
N SER A 12 -29.35 22.71 -31.44
CA SER A 12 -28.58 22.15 -32.55
C SER A 12 -27.85 20.85 -32.25
N THR A 13 -28.10 19.87 -33.11
CA THR A 13 -27.37 18.62 -33.32
C THR A 13 -25.85 18.79 -33.17
N LEU A 14 -25.33 18.51 -31.97
CA LEU A 14 -23.97 18.04 -31.80
C LEU A 14 -24.07 16.52 -31.79
N SER A 15 -23.69 15.91 -32.90
CA SER A 15 -23.51 14.46 -33.04
C SER A 15 -22.90 13.91 -31.75
N PRO A 16 -23.47 12.89 -31.10
CA PRO A 16 -22.80 12.27 -29.98
C PRO A 16 -21.55 11.64 -30.56
N VAL A 17 -20.40 12.27 -30.33
CA VAL A 17 -19.12 11.62 -30.53
C VAL A 17 -19.18 10.46 -29.55
N ASN A 18 -19.49 9.28 -30.08
CA ASN A 18 -19.60 8.04 -29.34
C ASN A 18 -18.18 7.63 -28.94
N HIS A 19 -17.59 8.40 -28.02
CA HIS A 19 -16.59 7.89 -27.12
C HIS A 19 -17.35 6.96 -26.19
N SER A 20 -17.71 5.78 -26.69
CA SER A 20 -17.84 4.60 -25.85
C SER A 20 -16.50 4.48 -25.15
N LEU A 21 -16.36 5.15 -24.01
CA LEU A 21 -15.25 4.95 -23.11
C LEU A 21 -15.36 3.48 -22.76
N ASP A 22 -14.41 2.69 -23.28
CA ASP A 22 -14.34 1.25 -23.06
C ASP A 22 -13.89 1.04 -21.60
N LEU A 23 -14.78 1.38 -20.67
CA LEU A 23 -14.53 1.38 -19.24
C LEU A 23 -14.81 -0.01 -18.72
N GLN A 24 -13.75 -0.77 -18.52
CA GLN A 24 -13.84 -2.07 -17.87
C GLN A 24 -13.77 -1.90 -16.34
N PRO A 25 -14.63 -2.57 -15.56
CA PRO A 25 -14.56 -2.52 -14.11
C PRO A 25 -13.25 -3.13 -13.61
N VAL A 26 -12.57 -2.41 -12.72
CA VAL A 26 -11.39 -2.92 -12.00
C VAL A 26 -11.86 -3.71 -10.79
N THR A 27 -11.41 -4.96 -10.68
CA THR A 27 -11.68 -5.81 -9.52
C THR A 27 -10.74 -5.47 -8.38
N TYR A 28 -11.29 -5.24 -7.19
CA TYR A 28 -10.53 -5.07 -5.95
C TYR A 28 -10.75 -6.28 -5.04
N SER A 29 -9.72 -6.66 -4.29
CA SER A 29 -9.79 -7.71 -3.28
C SER A 29 -9.14 -7.22 -1.99
N GLU A 30 -9.51 -7.84 -0.87
CA GLU A 30 -8.83 -7.57 0.39
C GLU A 30 -7.34 -7.95 0.30
N PRO A 31 -6.42 -7.09 0.78
CA PRO A 31 -5.02 -7.41 0.81
C PRO A 31 -4.74 -8.62 1.72
N ALA A 32 -3.84 -9.51 1.29
CA ALA A 32 -3.36 -10.59 2.15
C ALA A 32 -2.58 -10.09 3.37
N PHE A 33 -2.02 -8.88 3.28
CA PHE A 33 -1.25 -8.23 4.33
C PHE A 33 -1.71 -6.78 4.50
N TRP A 34 -1.95 -6.36 5.74
CA TRP A 34 -2.48 -5.02 6.02
C TRP A 34 -1.38 -3.96 6.06
N CYS A 35 -0.12 -4.36 6.28
CA CYS A 35 1.03 -3.48 6.13
C CYS A 35 2.29 -4.23 5.68
N SER A 36 3.27 -3.46 5.25
CA SER A 36 4.63 -3.91 4.96
C SER A 36 5.63 -3.01 5.69
N ILE A 37 6.69 -3.59 6.26
CA ILE A 37 7.68 -2.89 7.08
C ILE A 37 9.06 -3.15 6.52
N ALA A 38 9.80 -2.09 6.21
CA ALA A 38 11.20 -2.15 5.81
C ALA A 38 12.07 -1.48 6.88
N TYR A 39 13.09 -2.21 7.36
CA TYR A 39 14.05 -1.70 8.33
C TYR A 39 15.25 -1.05 7.63
N TYR A 40 15.71 0.06 8.19
CA TYR A 40 16.84 0.82 7.69
C TYR A 40 17.85 1.10 8.80
N GLU A 41 19.12 1.04 8.43
CA GLU A 41 20.22 1.60 9.21
C GLU A 41 20.79 2.76 8.40
N LEU A 42 20.56 3.98 8.90
CA LEU A 42 20.85 5.21 8.17
C LEU A 42 20.10 5.23 6.81
N ASN A 43 20.84 5.24 5.70
CA ASN A 43 20.31 5.23 4.34
C ASN A 43 20.34 3.83 3.69
N GLN A 44 20.74 2.78 4.41
CA GLN A 44 20.79 1.42 3.89
C GLN A 44 19.61 0.60 4.39
N ARG A 45 18.90 -0.04 3.47
CA ARG A 45 17.89 -1.05 3.81
C ARG A 45 18.60 -2.30 4.33
N VAL A 46 18.14 -2.83 5.46
CA VAL A 46 18.74 -3.99 6.12
C VAL A 46 17.69 -5.09 6.28
N GLY A 47 17.96 -6.27 5.70
CA GLY A 47 17.05 -7.41 5.71
C GLY A 47 15.92 -7.31 4.68
N GLU A 48 14.99 -8.25 4.77
CA GLU A 48 13.81 -8.34 3.90
C GLU A 48 12.66 -7.45 4.41
N THR A 49 11.67 -7.18 3.56
CA THR A 49 10.43 -6.51 4.00
C THR A 49 9.57 -7.52 4.77
N PHE A 50 9.16 -7.15 5.97
CA PHE A 50 8.19 -7.91 6.74
C PHE A 50 6.77 -7.59 6.26
N HIS A 51 5.93 -8.60 6.12
CA HIS A 51 4.54 -8.46 5.66
C HIS A 51 3.59 -8.99 6.74
N ALA A 52 2.71 -8.13 7.25
CA ALA A 52 1.87 -8.46 8.38
C ALA A 52 0.50 -8.95 7.95
N SER A 53 0.18 -10.20 8.27
CA SER A 53 -1.14 -10.79 8.03
C SER A 53 -2.01 -10.78 9.29
N GLN A 54 -1.39 -10.86 10.48
CA GLN A 54 -2.11 -10.87 11.75
C GLN A 54 -2.54 -9.46 12.17
N PRO A 55 -3.67 -9.31 12.91
CA PRO A 55 -4.19 -7.99 13.29
C PRO A 55 -3.25 -7.15 14.17
N SER A 56 -2.27 -7.80 14.79
CA SER A 56 -1.24 -7.18 15.62
C SER A 56 0.12 -7.79 15.29
N LEU A 57 1.17 -6.99 15.44
CA LEU A 57 2.56 -7.43 15.34
C LEU A 57 3.44 -6.65 16.33
N THR A 58 4.60 -7.20 16.66
CA THR A 58 5.64 -6.52 17.44
C THR A 58 6.90 -6.34 16.60
N VAL A 59 7.53 -5.18 16.67
CA VAL A 59 8.89 -4.96 16.13
C VAL A 59 9.81 -4.74 17.31
N ASP A 60 10.86 -5.55 17.45
CA ASP A 60 11.73 -5.54 18.63
C ASP A 60 13.22 -5.76 18.29
N GLY A 61 14.10 -5.53 19.28
CA GLY A 61 15.54 -5.74 19.17
C GLY A 61 16.01 -7.19 19.43
N PHE A 62 15.09 -8.15 19.62
CA PHE A 62 15.44 -9.54 19.92
C PHE A 62 15.75 -10.34 18.64
N THR A 63 15.93 -11.65 18.78
CA THR A 63 16.51 -12.52 17.73
C THR A 63 15.68 -13.76 17.42
N ASP A 64 14.36 -13.76 17.64
CA ASP A 64 13.52 -14.91 17.32
C ASP A 64 13.07 -14.85 15.83
N PRO A 65 13.56 -15.73 14.95
CA PRO A 65 13.21 -15.69 13.53
C PRO A 65 11.88 -16.42 13.21
N SER A 66 11.25 -17.08 14.18
CA SER A 66 10.22 -18.10 13.90
C SER A 66 8.79 -17.59 14.04
N ASN A 67 8.60 -16.34 14.46
CA ASN A 67 7.30 -15.81 14.82
C ASN A 67 6.78 -14.83 13.76
N SER A 68 5.70 -15.22 13.06
CA SER A 68 5.06 -14.39 12.03
C SER A 68 4.36 -13.14 12.55
N GLU A 69 4.25 -12.97 13.86
CA GLU A 69 3.73 -11.76 14.52
C GLU A 69 4.86 -10.88 15.07
N ARG A 70 6.12 -11.26 14.88
CA ARG A 70 7.27 -10.53 15.41
C ARG A 70 8.32 -10.28 14.34
N PHE A 71 8.60 -9.00 14.12
CA PHE A 71 9.72 -8.58 13.30
C PHE A 71 10.93 -8.29 14.19
N CYS A 72 11.77 -9.29 14.40
CA CYS A 72 12.96 -9.22 15.24
C CYS A 72 14.14 -8.60 14.50
N LEU A 73 14.46 -7.34 14.82
CA LEU A 73 15.55 -6.59 14.19
C LEU A 73 16.94 -7.06 14.64
N GLY A 74 17.04 -7.69 15.81
CA GLY A 74 18.29 -8.13 16.44
C GLY A 74 19.10 -9.12 15.59
N LEU A 75 18.41 -10.01 14.87
CA LEU A 75 19.04 -11.04 14.03
C LEU A 75 19.53 -10.52 12.66
N LEU A 76 19.08 -9.33 12.25
CA LEU A 76 19.43 -8.79 10.94
C LEU A 76 20.91 -8.39 10.92
N SER A 77 21.63 -8.89 9.92
CA SER A 77 23.04 -8.57 9.71
C SER A 77 23.20 -7.38 8.77
N ASN A 78 24.17 -6.52 9.05
CA ASN A 78 24.61 -5.46 8.15
C ASN A 78 26.13 -5.32 8.26
N VAL A 79 26.85 -5.60 7.18
CA VAL A 79 28.32 -5.54 7.13
C VAL A 79 28.86 -4.11 7.24
N ASN A 80 28.04 -3.10 6.94
CA ASN A 80 28.40 -1.69 7.01
C ASN A 80 27.98 -1.04 8.34
N ARG A 81 27.55 -1.84 9.31
CA ARG A 81 27.06 -1.34 10.60
C ARG A 81 28.20 -0.67 11.37
N ASN A 82 27.95 0.52 11.90
CA ASN A 82 28.91 1.26 12.72
C ASN A 82 28.55 1.19 14.22
N ALA A 83 29.50 1.57 15.08
CA ALA A 83 29.36 1.48 16.54
C ALA A 83 28.16 2.28 17.09
N THR A 84 27.82 3.42 16.49
CA THR A 84 26.64 4.20 16.88
C THR A 84 25.36 3.42 16.63
N VAL A 85 25.21 2.82 15.45
CA VAL A 85 24.04 2.00 15.10
C VAL A 85 23.95 0.77 16.00
N GLU A 86 25.07 0.08 16.27
CA GLU A 86 25.09 -1.04 17.21
C GLU A 86 24.61 -0.63 18.61
N MET A 87 25.06 0.53 19.10
CA MET A 87 24.65 1.03 20.41
C MET A 87 23.18 1.41 20.45
N THR A 88 22.67 2.08 19.42
CA THR A 88 21.25 2.42 19.31
C THR A 88 20.38 1.16 19.30
N ARG A 89 20.78 0.11 18.58
CA ARG A 89 20.03 -1.16 18.51
C ARG A 89 19.87 -1.86 19.86
N ARG A 90 20.77 -1.63 20.83
CA ARG A 90 20.64 -2.19 22.19
C ARG A 90 19.53 -1.56 23.02
N HIS A 91 18.94 -0.46 22.55
CA HIS A 91 17.86 0.27 23.23
C HIS A 91 16.49 0.05 22.56
N ILE A 92 16.43 -0.79 21.54
CA ILE A 92 15.20 -1.29 20.91
C ILE A 92 14.80 -2.57 21.64
#